data_AF-A0A445EEQ2-F1
#
_entry.id   AF-A0A445EEQ2-F1
#
_cell.length_a   1.000
_cell.length_b   1.000
_cell.length_c   1.000
_cell.angle_alpha   90.00
_cell.angle_beta   90.00
_cell.angle_gamma   90.00
#
_symmetry.space_group_name_H-M   'P 1'
#
loop_
_entity.id
_entity.type
_entity.pdbx_description
1 polymer ?
#
loop_
_entity_poly.entity_id
_entity_poly.type
_entity_poly.pdbx_seq_one_letter_code
_entity_poly.pdbx_strand_id
1 'polypeptide(L)'
;MCSILKFHSIYGSFKFFHSKLNRGSSASDKTPKLEPNRNNHNRVGIFWDLDNKPPNPIPPYEVANKLRIVASSFGVVRHMVAYANSHTFSSVPHAVRQRRKEKELYNRLESKGVIKRNEPHVCRVCGRKFYTNEKLVNHFKQLHESEQTKRVNQIASARGSRRVKLVAKYSMKMEKYKKAARDILTPRVGYGLADELKRAGFWVQTVLDKPEAADHALESHMVDMMDHRRVECIVLVSDDYDFANVIREAKLRCLKTVVVGDTSDGVLKRIADTSFSWEEILMGKAKKEAVSVVENWKDRDILKRLEWTYNPEVDKKKYDPADVVIEESEDENIEDICDNVDDDYKDGGGAWWELDSDENVTNEQTPKV
;
A
#
# COMPACT_ATOMS: atom_id res chain seq x y z
N MET A 1 24.75 32.81 7.09
CA MET A 1 25.96 31.97 6.99
C MET A 1 25.56 30.52 7.20
N CYS A 2 25.92 29.67 6.25
CA CYS A 2 25.57 28.25 6.17
C CYS A 2 26.15 27.42 7.31
N SER A 3 25.45 26.37 7.72
CA SER A 3 26.07 25.16 8.27
C SER A 3 25.18 23.95 7.96
N ILE A 4 25.40 23.38 6.77
CA ILE A 4 24.89 22.09 6.33
C ILE A 4 25.90 21.05 6.81
N LEU A 5 25.52 20.24 7.81
CA LEU A 5 26.31 19.09 8.24
C LEU A 5 26.09 17.94 7.26
N LYS A 6 27.15 17.66 6.49
CA LYS A 6 27.31 16.50 5.62
C LYS A 6 27.40 15.23 6.47
N PHE A 7 26.44 14.33 6.36
CA PHE A 7 26.65 12.93 6.74
C PHE A 7 27.14 12.13 5.52
N HIS A 8 28.39 11.68 5.61
CA HIS A 8 29.01 10.81 4.62
C HIS A 8 28.40 9.41 4.69
N SER A 9 27.91 8.96 3.54
CA SER A 9 27.47 7.60 3.27
C SER A 9 28.66 6.63 3.29
N ILE A 10 28.59 5.62 4.14
CA ILE A 10 29.45 4.43 4.07
C ILE A 10 28.52 3.25 4.23
N TYR A 11 28.04 2.62 3.15
CA TYR A 11 27.74 1.17 3.10
C TYR A 11 27.63 0.68 1.64
N GLY A 12 28.60 -0.16 1.27
CA GLY A 12 28.40 -1.42 0.55
C GLY A 12 27.77 -1.39 -0.85
N SER A 13 28.63 -1.45 -1.88
CA SER A 13 28.25 -1.76 -3.26
C SER A 13 27.50 -3.09 -3.39
N PHE A 14 26.21 -3.03 -3.74
CA PHE A 14 25.46 -4.19 -4.23
C PHE A 14 25.77 -4.43 -5.72
N LYS A 15 26.57 -5.46 -6.02
CA LYS A 15 26.78 -5.98 -7.37
C LYS A 15 25.55 -6.77 -7.82
N PHE A 16 24.74 -6.20 -8.70
CA PHE A 16 23.77 -6.95 -9.50
C PHE A 16 24.49 -7.64 -10.67
N PHE A 17 24.42 -8.98 -10.72
CA PHE A 17 24.83 -9.77 -11.87
C PHE A 17 23.76 -9.65 -12.96
N HIS A 18 24.02 -8.83 -13.99
CA HIS A 18 23.31 -8.91 -15.26
C HIS A 18 23.94 -9.99 -16.14
N SER A 19 23.19 -11.03 -16.48
CA SER A 19 23.59 -11.97 -17.53
C SER A 19 23.48 -11.26 -18.89
N LYS A 20 24.63 -10.92 -19.48
CA LYS A 20 24.71 -10.44 -20.86
C LYS A 20 24.41 -11.61 -21.81
N LEU A 21 23.35 -11.49 -22.61
CA LEU A 21 23.24 -12.22 -23.87
C LEU A 21 23.56 -11.21 -24.98
N ASN A 22 24.75 -11.34 -25.57
CA ASN A 22 25.16 -10.58 -26.73
C ASN A 22 24.57 -11.22 -27.99
N ARG A 23 23.88 -10.41 -28.82
CA ARG A 23 23.85 -10.56 -30.28
C ARG A 23 23.75 -9.17 -30.90
N GLY A 24 24.74 -8.79 -31.72
CA GLY A 24 24.70 -7.60 -32.60
C GLY A 24 23.58 -7.73 -33.65
N SER A 25 23.20 -6.69 -34.40
CA SER A 25 23.98 -5.56 -34.92
C SER A 25 23.07 -4.40 -35.39
N SER A 26 23.67 -3.20 -35.41
CA SER A 26 23.46 -2.02 -36.28
C SER A 26 22.10 -1.29 -36.41
N ALA A 27 22.14 -0.02 -35.96
CA ALA A 27 21.67 1.21 -36.63
C ALA A 27 20.17 1.43 -36.91
N SER A 28 19.57 2.33 -36.14
CA SER A 28 18.96 3.58 -36.63
C SER A 28 18.39 4.34 -35.44
N ASP A 29 18.93 5.53 -35.17
CA ASP A 29 18.35 6.52 -34.26
C ASP A 29 16.92 6.87 -34.70
N LYS A 30 15.94 6.41 -33.92
CA LYS A 30 14.63 7.04 -33.77
C LYS A 30 14.19 6.76 -32.34
N THR A 31 14.38 7.72 -31.45
CA THR A 31 13.70 7.76 -30.15
C THR A 31 12.20 7.79 -30.41
N PRO A 32 11.42 6.75 -30.05
CA PRO A 32 9.98 6.91 -30.05
C PRO A 32 9.67 7.83 -28.87
N LYS A 33 9.08 8.99 -29.17
CA LYS A 33 8.34 9.81 -28.20
C LYS A 33 7.50 8.84 -27.37
N LEU A 34 7.84 8.70 -26.08
CA LEU A 34 7.02 7.98 -25.12
C LEU A 34 5.71 8.74 -24.99
N GLU A 35 4.73 8.32 -25.79
CA GLU A 35 3.31 8.52 -25.52
C GLU A 35 3.08 8.23 -24.03
N PRO A 36 2.42 9.13 -23.26
CA PRO A 36 2.16 8.89 -21.85
C PRO A 36 1.31 7.63 -21.74
N ASN A 37 1.90 6.60 -21.15
CA ASN A 37 1.32 5.28 -21.00
C ASN A 37 -0.05 5.40 -20.33
N ARG A 38 -1.13 5.11 -21.07
CA ARG A 38 -2.54 5.32 -20.64
C ARG A 38 -3.00 4.41 -19.48
N ASN A 39 -2.11 3.64 -18.86
CA ASN A 39 -2.37 2.84 -17.67
C ASN A 39 -1.38 3.16 -16.53
N ASN A 40 -1.30 4.42 -16.12
CA ASN A 40 -0.58 4.80 -14.90
C ASN A 40 -1.41 4.40 -13.67
N HIS A 41 -1.41 3.11 -13.34
CA HIS A 41 -1.90 2.67 -12.04
C HIS A 41 -0.91 3.11 -10.96
N ASN A 42 -1.42 3.80 -9.94
CA ASN A 42 -0.60 4.30 -8.83
C ASN A 42 0.22 3.16 -8.19
N ARG A 43 1.47 3.46 -7.83
CA ARG A 43 2.33 2.51 -7.10
C ARG A 43 1.96 2.47 -5.63
N VAL A 44 1.39 1.35 -5.18
CA VAL A 44 0.92 1.19 -3.80
C VAL A 44 1.94 0.42 -2.96
N GLY A 45 2.26 0.96 -1.78
CA GLY A 45 3.02 0.28 -0.73
C GLY A 45 2.17 0.04 0.50
N ILE A 46 2.13 -1.21 0.98
CA ILE A 46 1.49 -1.60 2.24
C ILE A 46 2.56 -1.71 3.32
N PHE A 47 2.34 -0.98 4.41
CA PHE A 47 3.21 -0.92 5.58
C PHE A 47 2.39 -1.37 6.79
N TRP A 48 2.74 -2.53 7.33
CA TRP A 48 1.99 -3.15 8.41
C TRP A 48 2.83 -3.24 9.68
N ASP A 49 2.36 -2.54 10.71
CA ASP A 49 2.80 -2.73 12.06
C ASP A 49 2.02 -3.90 12.70
N LEU A 50 2.71 -5.03 12.85
CA LEU A 50 2.14 -6.26 13.39
C LEU A 50 2.01 -6.27 14.91
N ASP A 51 2.72 -5.37 15.61
CA ASP A 51 2.69 -5.30 17.06
C ASP A 51 1.36 -4.69 17.51
N ASN A 52 0.90 -3.65 16.81
CA ASN A 52 -0.40 -3.03 17.04
C ASN A 52 -1.58 -3.87 16.50
N LYS A 53 -1.47 -4.38 15.25
CA LYS A 53 -2.54 -5.11 14.57
C LYS A 53 -2.19 -6.54 14.19
N PRO A 54 -2.15 -7.48 15.16
CA PRO A 54 -2.02 -8.89 14.83
C PRO A 54 -3.33 -9.43 14.22
N PRO A 55 -3.27 -10.37 13.27
CA PRO A 55 -4.44 -10.86 12.50
C PRO A 55 -5.48 -11.70 13.27
N ASN A 56 -5.54 -11.62 14.61
CA ASN A 56 -6.42 -12.48 15.43
C ASN A 56 -7.88 -12.02 15.36
N PRO A 57 -8.88 -12.92 15.21
CA PRO A 57 -8.84 -14.40 15.29
C PRO A 57 -8.75 -15.14 13.95
N ILE A 58 -8.57 -14.42 12.83
CA ILE A 58 -8.63 -14.97 11.47
C ILE A 58 -7.24 -15.51 11.05
N PRO A 59 -7.15 -16.49 10.15
CA PRO A 59 -5.86 -16.94 9.64
C PRO A 59 -5.04 -15.77 9.02
N PRO A 60 -3.78 -15.55 9.43
CA PRO A 60 -2.92 -14.47 8.92
C PRO A 60 -2.87 -14.34 7.42
N TYR A 61 -2.81 -15.46 6.71
CA TYR A 61 -2.79 -15.48 5.25
C TYR A 61 -4.06 -14.87 4.63
N GLU A 62 -5.22 -15.10 5.24
CA GLU A 62 -6.49 -14.57 4.74
C GLU A 62 -6.56 -13.06 4.96
N VAL A 63 -6.17 -12.59 6.13
CA VAL A 63 -6.11 -11.15 6.46
C VAL A 63 -5.15 -10.43 5.52
N ALA A 64 -3.95 -10.97 5.33
CA ALA A 64 -2.95 -10.41 4.42
C ALA A 64 -3.44 -10.35 2.96
N ASN A 65 -4.15 -11.38 2.50
CA ASN A 65 -4.75 -11.35 1.17
C ASN A 65 -5.88 -10.33 1.05
N LYS A 66 -6.73 -10.18 2.08
CA LYS A 66 -7.78 -9.15 2.10
C LYS A 66 -7.16 -7.76 2.02
N LEU A 67 -6.13 -7.48 2.82
CA LEU A 67 -5.36 -6.24 2.75
C LEU A 67 -4.80 -5.99 1.36
N ARG A 68 -4.18 -7.00 0.75
CA ARG A 68 -3.67 -6.89 -0.62
C ARG A 68 -4.78 -6.56 -1.62
N ILE A 69 -5.95 -7.20 -1.51
CA ILE A 69 -7.09 -6.96 -2.41
C ILE A 69 -7.61 -5.52 -2.26
N VAL A 70 -7.76 -5.03 -1.02
CA VAL A 70 -8.17 -3.65 -0.76
C VAL A 70 -7.12 -2.68 -1.31
N ALA A 71 -5.85 -2.89 -1.01
CA ALA A 71 -4.74 -2.08 -1.52
C ALA A 71 -4.65 -2.06 -3.05
N SER A 72 -4.97 -3.19 -3.70
CA SER A 72 -5.00 -3.30 -5.18
C SER A 72 -6.10 -2.45 -5.81
N SER A 73 -7.08 -1.99 -5.03
CA SER A 73 -8.12 -1.08 -5.51
C SER A 73 -7.58 0.34 -5.70
N PHE A 74 -6.54 0.74 -4.94
CA PHE A 74 -5.87 2.04 -5.07
C PHE A 74 -4.82 2.09 -6.19
N GLY A 75 -4.39 0.93 -6.70
CA GLY A 75 -3.37 0.84 -7.73
C GLY A 75 -2.60 -0.49 -7.72
N VAL A 76 -1.43 -0.53 -8.35
CA VAL A 76 -0.58 -1.73 -8.39
C VAL A 76 0.23 -1.83 -7.11
N VAL A 77 -0.04 -2.85 -6.31
CA VAL A 77 0.72 -3.15 -5.09
C VAL A 77 2.12 -3.63 -5.47
N ARG A 78 3.12 -2.78 -5.24
CA ARG A 78 4.54 -3.08 -5.50
C ARG A 78 5.29 -3.50 -4.25
N HIS A 79 4.91 -2.93 -3.11
CA HIS A 79 5.58 -3.17 -1.84
C HIS A 79 4.55 -3.64 -0.82
N MET A 80 4.87 -4.74 -0.13
CA MET A 80 4.10 -5.25 0.99
C MET A 80 5.09 -5.58 2.08
N VAL A 81 5.10 -4.81 3.15
CA VAL A 81 6.11 -4.90 4.20
C VAL A 81 5.41 -4.99 5.54
N ALA A 82 5.90 -5.88 6.40
CA ALA A 82 5.40 -6.03 7.75
C ALA A 82 6.57 -6.06 8.73
N TYR A 83 6.51 -5.22 9.76
CA TYR A 83 7.49 -5.17 10.84
C TYR A 83 6.85 -5.65 12.12
N ALA A 84 7.62 -6.40 12.90
CA ALA A 84 7.24 -6.77 14.26
C ALA A 84 8.49 -7.03 15.09
N ASN A 85 8.33 -6.88 16.40
CA ASN A 85 9.33 -7.33 17.35
C ASN A 85 9.40 -8.87 17.42
N SER A 86 10.54 -9.39 17.86
CA SER A 86 10.79 -10.84 17.97
C SER A 86 9.78 -11.56 18.86
N HIS A 87 9.34 -10.91 19.95
CA HIS A 87 8.31 -11.46 20.83
C HIS A 87 6.93 -11.59 20.17
N THR A 88 6.56 -10.74 19.21
CA THR A 88 5.29 -10.81 18.47
C THR A 88 5.19 -12.07 17.62
N PHE A 89 6.30 -12.49 17.00
CA PHE A 89 6.35 -13.75 16.25
C PHE A 89 6.36 -14.99 17.15
N SER A 90 6.89 -14.85 18.36
CA SER A 90 6.96 -15.92 19.35
C SER A 90 5.65 -16.09 20.13
N SER A 91 4.93 -14.98 20.34
CA SER A 91 3.68 -14.94 21.08
C SER A 91 2.58 -15.67 20.31
N VAL A 92 2.01 -16.68 20.97
CA VAL A 92 0.86 -17.41 20.46
C VAL A 92 -0.41 -16.71 20.97
N PRO A 93 -1.34 -16.32 20.09
CA PRO A 93 -2.61 -15.71 20.48
C PRO A 93 -3.43 -16.57 21.45
N HIS A 94 -4.20 -15.95 22.35
CA HIS A 94 -4.95 -16.67 23.39
C HIS A 94 -5.88 -17.76 22.83
N ALA A 95 -6.64 -17.44 21.78
CA ALA A 95 -7.52 -18.40 21.11
C ALA A 95 -6.75 -19.62 20.57
N VAL A 96 -5.54 -19.41 20.04
CA VAL A 96 -4.67 -20.49 19.56
C VAL A 96 -4.12 -21.30 20.75
N ARG A 97 -3.77 -20.66 21.87
CA ARG A 97 -3.35 -21.35 23.10
C ARG A 97 -4.46 -22.26 23.63
N GLN A 98 -5.69 -21.76 23.71
CA GLN A 98 -6.85 -22.55 24.15
C GLN A 98 -7.09 -23.75 23.23
N ARG A 99 -7.13 -23.52 21.91
CA ARG A 99 -7.31 -24.59 20.92
C ARG A 99 -6.20 -25.66 21.00
N ARG A 100 -4.96 -25.26 21.31
CA ARG A 100 -3.84 -26.19 21.55
C ARG A 100 -4.05 -27.02 22.81
N LYS A 101 -4.47 -26.40 23.92
CA LYS A 101 -4.79 -27.11 25.18
C LYS A 101 -5.92 -28.11 25.00
N GLU A 102 -6.99 -27.73 24.29
CA GLU A 102 -8.12 -28.62 23.98
C GLU A 102 -7.67 -29.81 23.13
N LYS A 103 -6.87 -29.57 22.08
CA LYS A 103 -6.32 -30.64 21.23
C LYS A 103 -5.41 -31.58 22.01
N GLU A 104 -4.57 -31.03 22.89
CA GLU A 104 -3.69 -31.82 23.76
C GLU A 104 -4.49 -32.69 24.74
N LEU A 105 -5.54 -32.13 25.35
CA LEU A 105 -6.46 -32.88 26.20
C LEU A 105 -7.15 -34.01 25.43
N TYR A 106 -7.66 -33.71 24.23
CA TYR A 106 -8.29 -34.71 23.36
C TYR A 106 -7.33 -35.84 23.01
N ASN A 107 -6.10 -35.51 22.59
CA ASN A 107 -5.06 -36.49 22.28
C ASN A 107 -4.73 -37.36 23.49
N ARG A 108 -4.64 -36.78 24.69
CA ARG A 108 -4.38 -37.53 25.94
C ARG A 108 -5.53 -38.49 26.27
N LEU A 109 -6.78 -38.08 26.03
CA LEU A 109 -7.95 -38.94 26.24
C LEU A 109 -8.04 -40.07 25.20
N GLU A 110 -7.64 -39.80 23.96
CA GLU A 110 -7.54 -40.82 22.89
C GLU A 110 -6.45 -41.86 23.23
N SER A 111 -5.28 -41.42 23.68
CA SER A 111 -4.18 -42.32 24.08
C SER A 111 -4.55 -43.19 25.28
N LYS A 112 -5.37 -42.67 26.19
CA LYS A 112 -5.94 -43.43 27.32
C LYS A 112 -7.09 -44.35 26.92
N GLY A 113 -7.55 -44.31 25.67
CA GLY A 113 -8.64 -45.13 25.17
C GLY A 113 -10.04 -44.72 25.65
N VAL A 114 -10.17 -43.57 26.32
CA VAL A 114 -11.44 -43.02 26.81
C VAL A 114 -12.30 -42.52 25.65
N ILE A 115 -11.64 -41.96 24.62
CA ILE A 115 -12.26 -41.52 23.38
C ILE A 115 -11.72 -42.38 22.25
N LYS A 116 -12.61 -43.01 21.48
CA LYS A 116 -12.26 -43.75 20.26
C LYS A 116 -12.74 -42.97 19.05
N ARG A 117 -11.85 -42.73 18.10
CA ARG A 117 -12.25 -42.29 16.76
C ARG A 117 -12.74 -43.48 15.95
N ASN A 118 -13.80 -43.25 15.17
CA ASN A 118 -14.31 -44.22 14.21
C ASN A 118 -13.36 -44.39 13.00
N GLU A 119 -12.55 -43.37 12.70
CA GLU A 119 -11.58 -43.38 11.61
C GLU A 119 -10.12 -43.32 12.10
N PRO A 120 -9.22 -44.17 11.56
CA PRO A 120 -7.81 -44.16 11.92
C PRO A 120 -7.07 -42.93 11.38
N HIS A 121 -6.07 -42.46 12.11
CA HIS A 121 -5.17 -41.37 11.69
C HIS A 121 -4.32 -41.81 10.50
N VAL A 122 -4.31 -41.06 9.41
CA VAL A 122 -3.55 -41.41 8.19
C VAL A 122 -2.34 -40.49 8.00
N CYS A 123 -1.16 -41.08 7.76
CA CYS A 123 0.01 -40.31 7.38
C CYS A 123 -0.13 -39.80 5.95
N ARG A 124 -0.20 -38.47 5.77
CA ARG A 124 -0.33 -37.83 4.45
C ARG A 124 0.90 -37.98 3.55
N VAL A 125 2.05 -38.42 4.09
CA VAL A 125 3.28 -38.65 3.31
C VAL A 125 3.32 -40.05 2.72
N CYS A 126 3.07 -41.09 3.53
CA CYS A 126 3.21 -42.50 3.12
C CYS A 126 1.88 -43.28 3.05
N GLY A 127 0.75 -42.69 3.45
CA GLY A 127 -0.58 -43.32 3.42
C GLY A 127 -0.85 -44.34 4.53
N ARG A 128 0.10 -44.59 5.43
CA ARG A 128 -0.08 -45.56 6.53
C ARG A 128 -1.14 -45.09 7.53
N LYS A 129 -1.96 -46.02 8.01
CA LYS A 129 -3.03 -45.79 8.99
C LYS A 129 -2.53 -46.11 10.41
N PHE A 130 -2.96 -45.32 11.39
CA PHE A 130 -2.59 -45.40 12.79
C PHE A 130 -3.83 -45.28 13.67
N TYR A 131 -3.88 -46.05 14.76
CA TYR A 131 -5.03 -46.06 15.67
C TYR A 131 -5.02 -44.92 16.70
N THR A 132 -3.85 -44.31 16.96
CA THR A 132 -3.72 -43.19 17.91
C THR A 132 -2.91 -42.05 17.28
N ASN A 133 -3.19 -40.81 17.67
CA ASN A 133 -2.46 -39.65 17.18
C ASN A 133 -0.96 -39.70 17.54
N GLU A 134 -0.62 -40.17 18.74
CA GLU A 134 0.77 -40.32 19.20
C GLU A 134 1.59 -41.23 18.29
N LYS A 135 1.02 -42.37 17.86
CA LYS A 135 1.70 -43.29 16.95
C LYS A 135 1.96 -42.65 15.58
N LEU A 136 1.01 -41.87 15.07
CA LEU A 136 1.20 -41.09 13.84
C LEU A 136 2.32 -40.05 14.00
N VAL A 137 2.33 -39.29 15.10
CA VAL A 137 3.35 -38.27 15.37
C VAL A 137 4.74 -38.91 15.49
N ASN A 138 4.87 -40.02 16.22
CA ASN A 138 6.14 -40.73 16.38
C ASN A 138 6.63 -41.30 15.05
N HIS A 139 5.75 -41.90 14.25
CA HIS A 139 6.06 -42.34 12.89
C HIS A 139 6.58 -41.19 12.01
N PHE A 140 5.91 -40.04 12.08
CA PHE A 140 6.29 -38.87 11.28
C PHE A 140 7.68 -38.34 11.67
N LYS A 141 7.97 -38.21 12.97
CA LYS A 141 9.27 -37.78 13.48
C LYS A 141 10.40 -38.77 13.16
N GLN A 142 10.15 -40.07 13.32
CA GLN A 142 11.21 -41.05 13.11
C GLN A 142 11.58 -41.21 11.64
N LEU A 143 10.58 -41.27 10.73
CA LEU A 143 10.84 -41.57 9.33
C LEU A 143 10.90 -40.31 8.46
N HIS A 144 9.86 -39.48 8.50
CA HIS A 144 9.72 -38.38 7.54
C HIS A 144 10.56 -37.16 7.89
N GLU A 145 10.72 -36.84 9.17
CA GLU A 145 11.63 -35.77 9.61
C GLU A 145 13.08 -36.16 9.33
N SER A 146 13.50 -37.37 9.68
CA SER A 146 14.84 -37.91 9.34
C SER A 146 15.11 -37.90 7.82
N GLU A 147 14.14 -38.32 7.00
CA GLU A 147 14.28 -38.32 5.54
C GLU A 147 14.38 -36.89 4.99
N GLN A 148 13.59 -35.96 5.53
CA GLN A 148 13.64 -34.56 5.14
C GLN A 148 14.99 -33.92 5.50
N THR A 149 15.52 -34.19 6.69
CA THR A 149 16.83 -33.71 7.12
C THR A 149 17.94 -34.19 6.18
N LYS A 150 17.90 -35.46 5.75
CA LYS A 150 18.85 -36.00 4.75
C LYS A 150 18.79 -35.22 3.43
N ARG A 151 17.58 -34.91 2.93
CA ARG A 151 17.40 -34.14 1.69
C ARG A 151 17.94 -32.72 1.81
N VAL A 152 17.63 -32.04 2.93
CA VAL A 152 18.09 -30.67 3.20
C VAL A 152 19.62 -30.64 3.28
N ASN A 153 20.24 -31.57 4.00
CA ASN A 153 21.70 -31.65 4.11
C ASN A 153 22.38 -31.93 2.75
N GLN A 154 21.76 -32.76 1.91
CA GLN A 154 22.26 -33.02 0.56
C GLN A 154 22.18 -31.78 -0.35
N ILE A 155 21.13 -30.97 -0.21
CA ILE A 155 21.01 -29.70 -0.94
C ILE A 155 22.01 -28.67 -0.41
N ALA A 156 22.17 -28.57 0.92
CA ALA A 156 23.06 -27.62 1.57
C ALA A 156 24.54 -27.88 1.23
N SER A 157 24.94 -29.14 1.12
CA SER A 157 26.30 -29.55 0.73
C SER A 157 26.59 -29.39 -0.76
N ALA A 158 25.56 -29.38 -1.63
CA ALA A 158 25.74 -29.20 -3.06
C ALA A 158 25.94 -27.72 -3.44
N ARG A 159 26.79 -27.46 -4.45
CA ARG A 159 27.04 -26.12 -5.01
C ARG A 159 26.74 -26.07 -6.50
N GLY A 160 26.45 -24.88 -7.02
CA GLY A 160 26.24 -24.62 -8.45
C GLY A 160 25.07 -25.40 -9.07
N SER A 161 25.24 -25.87 -10.30
CA SER A 161 24.20 -26.57 -11.09
C SER A 161 23.68 -27.85 -10.42
N ARG A 162 24.53 -28.54 -9.66
CA ARG A 162 24.14 -29.74 -8.89
C ARG A 162 23.11 -29.42 -7.82
N ARG A 163 23.22 -28.26 -7.15
CA ARG A 163 22.24 -27.80 -6.15
C ARG A 163 20.89 -27.55 -6.80
N VAL A 164 20.87 -26.87 -7.95
CA VAL A 164 19.63 -26.59 -8.71
C VAL A 164 18.94 -27.89 -9.10
N LYS A 165 19.69 -28.87 -9.62
CA LYS A 165 19.14 -30.20 -9.96
C LYS A 165 18.57 -30.95 -8.75
N LEU A 166 19.24 -30.89 -7.60
CA LEU A 166 18.75 -31.53 -6.37
C LEU A 166 17.49 -30.86 -5.81
N VAL A 167 17.43 -29.53 -5.83
CA VAL A 167 16.24 -28.78 -5.44
C VAL A 167 15.07 -29.13 -6.35
N ALA A 168 15.27 -29.16 -7.66
CA ALA A 168 14.25 -29.58 -8.63
C ALA A 168 13.78 -31.02 -8.37
N LYS A 169 14.71 -31.96 -8.14
CA LYS A 169 14.39 -33.37 -7.84
C LYS A 169 13.56 -33.54 -6.57
N TYR A 170 13.86 -32.78 -5.52
CA TYR A 170 13.20 -32.93 -4.22
C TYR A 170 12.01 -32.00 -3.99
N SER A 171 11.78 -31.00 -4.85
CA SER A 171 10.72 -29.99 -4.70
C SER A 171 9.38 -30.58 -4.26
N MET A 172 8.82 -31.51 -5.05
CA MET A 172 7.52 -32.14 -4.77
C MET A 172 7.53 -32.94 -3.46
N LYS A 173 8.63 -33.63 -3.13
CA LYS A 173 8.74 -34.42 -1.90
C LYS A 173 8.86 -33.53 -0.66
N MET A 174 9.57 -32.41 -0.78
CA MET A 174 9.69 -31.42 0.28
C MET A 174 8.35 -30.69 0.51
N GLU A 175 7.62 -30.37 -0.55
CA GLU A 175 6.29 -29.76 -0.44
C GLU A 175 5.28 -30.72 0.21
N LYS A 176 5.27 -31.99 -0.20
CA LYS A 176 4.44 -33.04 0.42
C LYS A 176 4.74 -33.17 1.92
N TYR A 177 6.03 -33.18 2.30
CA TYR A 177 6.43 -33.16 3.70
C TYR A 177 5.93 -31.90 4.42
N LYS A 178 6.16 -30.70 3.86
CA LYS A 178 5.77 -29.43 4.47
C LYS A 178 4.26 -29.35 4.68
N LYS A 179 3.45 -29.86 3.76
CA LYS A 179 2.00 -29.94 3.92
C LYS A 179 1.60 -30.86 5.07
N ALA A 180 2.16 -32.08 5.12
CA ALA A 180 1.86 -33.03 6.19
C ALA A 180 2.39 -32.60 7.57
N ALA A 181 3.57 -31.99 7.62
CA ALA A 181 4.19 -31.49 8.84
C ALA A 181 3.34 -30.42 9.51
N ARG A 182 2.69 -29.53 8.74
CA ARG A 182 1.79 -28.50 9.30
C ARG A 182 0.61 -29.11 10.07
N ASP A 183 0.07 -30.22 9.58
CA ASP A 183 -1.09 -30.88 10.20
C ASP A 183 -0.69 -31.69 11.44
N ILE A 184 0.48 -32.35 11.39
CA ILE A 184 0.94 -33.33 12.38
C ILE A 184 1.84 -32.69 13.44
N LEU A 185 2.86 -31.95 13.02
CA LEU A 185 3.82 -31.26 13.88
C LEU A 185 3.33 -29.83 14.12
N THR A 186 2.38 -29.66 15.05
CA THR A 186 2.02 -28.31 15.50
C THR A 186 3.23 -27.72 16.25
N PRO A 187 3.83 -26.59 15.79
CA PRO A 187 5.03 -26.05 16.41
C PRO A 187 4.75 -25.60 17.85
N ARG A 188 5.70 -25.87 18.76
CA ARG A 188 5.59 -25.48 20.18
C ARG A 188 5.66 -23.96 20.36
N VAL A 189 6.50 -23.29 19.55
CA VAL A 189 6.75 -21.84 19.60
C VAL A 189 6.24 -21.19 18.32
N GLY A 190 5.59 -20.03 18.44
CA GLY A 190 4.98 -19.31 17.33
C GLY A 190 3.79 -20.04 16.70
N TYR A 191 2.97 -19.30 15.98
CA TYR A 191 1.86 -19.87 15.19
C TYR A 191 2.13 -19.81 13.67
N GLY A 192 3.40 -19.58 13.29
CA GLY A 192 3.81 -19.49 11.89
C GLY A 192 3.44 -18.16 11.22
N LEU A 193 3.17 -17.11 12.00
CA LEU A 193 2.76 -15.78 11.51
C LEU A 193 3.64 -15.28 10.36
N ALA A 194 4.96 -15.24 10.57
CA ALA A 194 5.90 -14.76 9.57
C ALA A 194 5.83 -15.59 8.26
N ASP A 195 5.72 -16.91 8.36
CA ASP A 195 5.65 -17.80 7.20
C ASP A 195 4.34 -17.63 6.43
N GLU A 196 3.22 -17.40 7.13
CA GLU A 196 1.93 -17.16 6.51
C GLU A 196 1.85 -15.80 5.80
N LEU A 197 2.42 -14.77 6.40
CA LEU A 197 2.54 -13.45 5.78
C LEU A 197 3.48 -13.47 4.57
N LYS A 198 4.63 -14.14 4.68
CA LYS A 198 5.54 -14.38 3.53
C LYS A 198 4.84 -15.15 2.42
N ARG A 199 3.98 -16.12 2.75
CA ARG A 199 3.14 -16.83 1.76
C ARG A 199 2.14 -15.91 1.07
N ALA A 200 1.62 -14.89 1.77
CA ALA A 200 0.75 -13.88 1.16
C ALA A 200 1.52 -12.86 0.30
N GLY A 201 2.85 -12.86 0.37
CA GLY A 201 3.75 -11.99 -0.39
C GLY A 201 4.35 -10.84 0.40
N PHE A 202 4.11 -10.77 1.72
CA PHE A 202 4.71 -9.74 2.56
C PHE A 202 6.19 -10.01 2.79
N TRP A 203 6.99 -8.95 2.67
CA TRP A 203 8.33 -8.89 3.22
C TRP A 203 8.23 -8.69 4.73
N VAL A 204 8.41 -9.77 5.49
CA VAL A 204 8.33 -9.74 6.95
C VAL A 204 9.72 -9.53 7.53
N GLN A 205 9.91 -8.43 8.23
CA GLN A 205 11.14 -8.09 8.92
C GLN A 205 10.94 -8.21 10.44
N THR A 206 11.84 -8.95 11.09
CA THR A 206 11.86 -9.06 12.55
C THR A 206 12.90 -8.10 13.10
N VAL A 207 12.52 -7.32 14.10
CA VAL A 207 13.39 -6.40 14.84
C VAL A 207 13.69 -6.97 16.23
N LEU A 208 14.81 -6.54 16.81
CA LEU A 208 15.15 -6.87 18.20
C LEU A 208 14.09 -6.29 19.15
N ASP A 209 13.85 -6.99 20.26
CA ASP A 209 12.88 -6.59 21.29
C ASP A 209 13.38 -5.34 22.04
N LYS A 210 13.19 -4.18 21.41
CA LYS A 210 13.41 -2.85 21.97
C LYS A 210 12.12 -2.05 21.76
N PRO A 211 11.73 -1.19 22.72
CA PRO A 211 10.58 -0.32 22.53
C PRO A 211 10.78 0.51 21.25
N GLU A 212 9.71 0.69 20.48
CA GLU A 212 9.64 1.53 19.27
C GLU A 212 10.59 1.12 18.14
N ALA A 213 11.32 0.01 18.27
CA ALA A 213 12.30 -0.38 17.27
C ALA A 213 11.64 -0.86 15.97
N ALA A 214 10.48 -1.50 16.07
CA ALA A 214 9.66 -1.82 14.91
C ALA A 214 9.13 -0.55 14.24
N ASP A 215 8.70 0.43 15.03
CA ASP A 215 8.09 1.68 14.56
C ASP A 215 9.11 2.54 13.81
N HIS A 216 10.28 2.76 14.40
CA HIS A 216 11.38 3.47 13.75
C HIS A 216 11.87 2.76 12.48
N ALA A 217 11.90 1.43 12.48
CA ALA A 217 12.28 0.67 11.29
C ALA A 217 11.23 0.79 10.17
N LEU A 218 9.94 0.81 10.53
CA LEU A 218 8.84 1.02 9.60
C LEU A 218 8.85 2.44 9.04
N GLU A 219 8.96 3.45 9.90
CA GLU A 219 9.07 4.86 9.56
C GLU A 219 10.26 5.12 8.63
N SER A 220 11.46 4.65 9.01
CA SER A 220 12.66 4.83 8.18
C SER A 220 12.48 4.20 6.79
N HIS A 221 11.83 3.05 6.70
CA HIS A 221 11.55 2.41 5.42
C HIS A 221 10.50 3.18 4.60
N MET A 222 9.46 3.73 5.24
CA MET A 222 8.48 4.59 4.56
C MET A 222 9.15 5.83 3.96
N VAL A 223 10.02 6.51 4.73
CA VAL A 223 10.78 7.67 4.27
C VAL A 223 11.71 7.30 3.10
N ASP A 224 12.44 6.19 3.21
CA ASP A 224 13.30 5.70 2.10
C ASP A 224 12.50 5.44 0.82
N MET A 225 11.30 4.85 0.93
CA MET A 225 10.42 4.62 -0.22
C MET A 225 9.89 5.92 -0.83
N MET A 226 9.64 6.94 0.00
CA MET A 226 9.24 8.28 -0.43
C MET A 226 10.37 9.01 -1.15
N ASP A 227 11.59 8.99 -0.60
CA ASP A 227 12.78 9.63 -1.18
C ASP A 227 13.12 9.07 -2.56
N HIS A 228 13.02 7.75 -2.72
CA HIS A 228 13.28 7.09 -4.00
C HIS A 228 12.09 7.13 -4.97
N ARG A 229 10.97 7.78 -4.62
CA ARG A 229 9.72 7.83 -5.40
C ARG A 229 9.27 6.46 -5.90
N ARG A 230 9.40 5.44 -5.03
CA ARG A 230 9.03 4.05 -5.36
C ARG A 230 7.55 3.79 -5.18
N VAL A 231 6.89 4.61 -4.37
CA VAL A 231 5.47 4.56 -4.07
C VAL A 231 4.83 5.92 -4.33
N GLU A 232 3.58 5.90 -4.78
CA GLU A 232 2.70 7.06 -4.98
C GLU A 232 1.51 7.03 -4.03
N CYS A 233 1.19 5.83 -3.51
CA CYS A 233 0.16 5.62 -2.49
C CYS A 233 0.73 4.77 -1.34
N ILE A 234 0.57 5.27 -0.12
CA ILE A 234 0.99 4.62 1.12
C ILE A 234 -0.26 4.11 1.84
N VAL A 235 -0.27 2.81 2.14
CA VAL A 235 -1.27 2.17 3.00
C VAL A 235 -0.60 1.77 4.30
N LEU A 236 -0.90 2.48 5.38
CA LEU A 236 -0.40 2.18 6.72
C LEU A 236 -1.45 1.38 7.50
N VAL A 237 -1.03 0.27 8.09
CA VAL A 237 -1.84 -0.54 9.01
C VAL A 237 -1.25 -0.39 10.41
N SER A 238 -1.78 0.56 11.18
CA SER A 238 -1.46 0.81 12.59
C SER A 238 -2.50 1.77 13.19
N ASP A 239 -2.70 1.71 14.50
CA ASP A 239 -3.42 2.73 15.27
C ASP A 239 -2.48 3.73 15.98
N ASP A 240 -1.16 3.54 15.90
CA ASP A 240 -0.20 4.32 16.69
C ASP A 240 -0.03 5.74 16.16
N TYR A 241 -0.21 6.71 17.06
CA TYR A 241 -0.13 8.13 16.74
C TYR A 241 1.25 8.55 16.22
N ASP A 242 2.32 7.85 16.59
CA ASP A 242 3.69 8.25 16.26
C ASP A 242 3.96 8.29 14.75
N PHE A 243 3.19 7.52 13.96
CA PHE A 243 3.24 7.57 12.50
C PHE A 243 2.62 8.85 11.88
N ALA A 244 2.00 9.72 12.69
CA ALA A 244 1.34 10.93 12.19
C ALA A 244 2.29 11.86 11.44
N ASN A 245 3.54 11.96 11.90
CA ASN A 245 4.56 12.79 11.26
C ASN A 245 4.88 12.28 9.85
N VAL A 246 5.08 10.97 9.70
CA VAL A 246 5.36 10.31 8.41
C VAL A 246 4.20 10.47 7.43
N ILE A 247 2.96 10.37 7.91
CA ILE A 247 1.77 10.56 7.06
C ILE A 247 1.64 12.03 6.62
N ARG A 248 1.91 13.00 7.50
CA ARG A 248 1.96 14.42 7.10
C ARG A 248 3.03 14.67 6.05
N GLU A 249 4.22 14.10 6.24
CA GLU A 249 5.31 14.22 5.29
C GLU A 249 4.95 13.61 3.92
N ALA A 250 4.31 12.44 3.91
CA ALA A 250 3.81 11.82 2.68
C ALA A 250 2.83 12.74 1.92
N LYS A 251 1.95 13.43 2.64
CA LYS A 251 1.01 14.39 2.03
C LYS A 251 1.70 15.63 1.49
N LEU A 252 2.69 16.18 2.21
CA LEU A 252 3.51 17.29 1.71
C LEU A 252 4.25 16.91 0.43
N ARG A 253 4.64 15.64 0.30
CA ARG A 253 5.26 15.07 -0.91
C ARG A 253 4.25 14.69 -2.01
N CYS A 254 2.96 14.99 -1.81
CA CYS A 254 1.84 14.70 -2.72
C CYS A 254 1.58 13.20 -2.97
N LEU A 255 1.89 12.33 -2.00
CA LEU A 255 1.46 10.92 -2.04
C LEU A 255 0.02 10.80 -1.52
N LYS A 256 -0.72 9.82 -2.05
CA LYS A 256 -2.04 9.44 -1.52
C LYS A 256 -1.85 8.60 -0.26
N THR A 257 -2.57 8.91 0.80
CA THR A 257 -2.40 8.26 2.11
C THR A 257 -3.68 7.54 2.53
N VAL A 258 -3.53 6.26 2.88
CA VAL A 258 -4.59 5.40 3.40
C VAL A 258 -4.16 4.85 4.75
N VAL A 259 -4.99 5.00 5.77
CA VAL A 259 -4.75 4.43 7.10
C VAL A 259 -5.78 3.37 7.42
N VAL A 260 -5.33 2.25 7.97
CA VAL A 260 -6.16 1.16 8.44
C VAL A 260 -5.97 1.01 9.94
N GLY A 261 -7.02 1.27 10.71
CA GLY A 261 -6.99 1.22 12.18
C GLY A 261 -8.39 1.23 12.79
N ASP A 262 -8.54 0.73 14.00
CA ASP A 262 -9.85 0.61 14.65
C ASP A 262 -10.30 1.91 15.32
N THR A 263 -9.37 2.80 15.64
CA THR A 263 -9.69 4.04 16.37
C THR A 263 -10.52 4.96 15.49
N SER A 264 -11.81 5.11 15.76
CA SER A 264 -12.75 5.90 14.93
C SER A 264 -12.32 7.36 14.77
N ASP A 265 -11.81 7.97 15.86
CA ASP A 265 -11.38 9.38 15.90
C ASP A 265 -9.86 9.56 15.96
N GLY A 266 -9.11 8.56 15.50
CA GLY A 266 -7.65 8.57 15.52
C GLY A 266 -7.07 9.78 14.79
N VAL A 267 -6.03 10.39 15.36
CA VAL A 267 -5.28 11.51 14.74
C VAL A 267 -4.80 11.13 13.34
N LEU A 268 -4.37 9.88 13.15
CA LEU A 268 -3.97 9.34 11.85
C LEU A 268 -5.09 9.40 10.80
N LYS A 269 -6.33 9.05 11.17
CA LYS A 269 -7.47 9.07 10.23
C LYS A 269 -7.81 10.48 9.77
N ARG A 270 -7.69 11.47 10.66
CA ARG A 270 -7.91 12.89 10.33
C ARG A 270 -6.84 13.46 9.40
N ILE A 271 -5.61 12.97 9.51
CA ILE A 271 -4.50 13.44 8.67
C ILE A 271 -4.54 12.75 7.30
N ALA A 272 -4.83 11.44 7.26
CA ALA A 272 -4.84 10.66 6.03
C ALA A 272 -5.90 11.15 5.03
N ASP A 273 -5.70 10.85 3.75
CA ASP A 273 -6.70 11.17 2.73
C ASP A 273 -7.92 10.25 2.82
N THR A 274 -7.69 9.01 3.26
CA THR A 274 -8.75 8.04 3.58
C THR A 274 -8.37 7.13 4.72
N SER A 275 -9.38 6.59 5.39
CA SER A 275 -9.19 5.63 6.46
C SER A 275 -10.25 4.54 6.45
N PHE A 276 -9.86 3.32 6.83
CA PHE A 276 -10.75 2.18 7.00
C PHE A 276 -10.58 1.58 8.39
N SER A 277 -11.64 0.97 8.93
CA SER A 277 -11.53 0.15 10.13
C SER A 277 -10.92 -1.22 9.82
N TRP A 278 -10.30 -1.86 10.82
CA TRP A 278 -9.80 -3.22 10.66
C TRP A 278 -10.96 -4.17 10.33
N GLU A 279 -12.08 -4.00 11.03
CA GLU A 279 -13.30 -4.78 10.81
C GLU A 279 -13.87 -4.63 9.39
N GLU A 280 -13.86 -3.43 8.80
CA GLU A 280 -14.31 -3.20 7.41
C GLU A 280 -13.47 -3.99 6.40
N ILE A 281 -12.17 -4.11 6.62
CA ILE A 281 -11.28 -4.91 5.78
C ILE A 281 -11.59 -6.39 5.92
N LEU A 282 -11.83 -6.84 7.15
CA LEU A 282 -12.19 -8.24 7.42
C LEU A 282 -13.54 -8.60 6.80
N MET A 283 -14.52 -7.69 6.85
CA MET A 283 -15.85 -7.85 6.27
C MET A 283 -15.87 -7.63 4.74
N GLY A 284 -14.82 -7.05 4.17
CA GLY A 284 -14.71 -6.77 2.73
C GLY A 284 -15.50 -5.54 2.26
N LYS A 285 -16.00 -4.70 3.19
CA LYS A 285 -16.68 -3.44 2.87
C LYS A 285 -15.71 -2.42 2.27
N ALA A 286 -14.51 -2.34 2.85
CA ALA A 286 -13.44 -1.45 2.42
C ALA A 286 -13.09 -1.60 0.93
N LYS A 287 -13.25 -2.81 0.35
CA LYS A 287 -13.00 -3.01 -1.09
C LYS A 287 -13.96 -2.20 -1.97
N LYS A 288 -15.24 -2.13 -1.59
CA LYS A 288 -16.25 -1.40 -2.37
C LYS A 288 -16.03 0.10 -2.23
N GLU A 289 -15.82 0.56 -1.01
CA GLU A 289 -15.58 1.96 -0.69
C GLU A 289 -14.26 2.47 -1.28
N ALA A 290 -13.22 1.64 -1.33
CA ALA A 290 -11.94 1.99 -1.95
C ALA A 290 -12.09 2.41 -3.42
N VAL A 291 -13.03 1.84 -4.17
CA VAL A 291 -13.27 2.22 -5.56
C VAL A 291 -13.83 3.65 -5.64
N SER A 292 -14.85 3.95 -4.85
CA SER A 292 -15.44 5.29 -4.76
C SER A 292 -14.43 6.34 -4.27
N VAL A 293 -13.56 5.95 -3.34
CA VAL A 293 -12.45 6.80 -2.87
C VAL A 293 -11.51 7.19 -4.01
N VAL A 294 -11.12 6.21 -4.85
CA VAL A 294 -10.21 6.46 -5.97
C VAL A 294 -10.86 7.34 -7.03
N GLU A 295 -12.17 7.21 -7.25
CA GLU A 295 -12.95 8.11 -8.11
C GLU A 295 -12.91 9.54 -7.56
N ASN A 296 -13.24 9.73 -6.28
CA ASN A 296 -13.19 11.04 -5.62
C ASN A 296 -11.79 11.67 -5.66
N TRP A 297 -10.72 10.86 -5.57
CA TRP A 297 -9.35 11.36 -5.72
C TRP A 297 -9.06 11.89 -7.12
N LYS A 298 -9.54 11.20 -8.16
CA LYS A 298 -9.40 11.67 -9.54
C LYS A 298 -10.17 12.96 -9.76
N ASP A 299 -11.38 13.04 -9.25
CA ASP A 299 -12.23 14.23 -9.36
C ASP A 299 -11.56 15.42 -8.67
N ARG A 300 -11.01 15.23 -7.47
CA ARG A 300 -10.26 16.27 -6.76
C ARG A 300 -8.98 16.68 -7.51
N ASP A 301 -8.27 15.73 -8.11
CA ASP A 301 -7.07 16.03 -8.89
C ASP A 301 -7.43 16.79 -10.18
N ILE A 302 -8.59 16.51 -10.79
CA ILE A 302 -9.12 17.27 -11.93
C ILE A 302 -9.51 18.68 -11.49
N LEU A 303 -10.25 18.81 -10.38
CA LEU A 303 -10.65 20.11 -9.84
C LEU A 303 -9.43 20.98 -9.52
N LYS A 304 -8.40 20.44 -8.88
CA LYS A 304 -7.13 21.16 -8.63
C LYS A 304 -6.42 21.61 -9.90
N ARG A 305 -6.55 20.86 -11.00
CA ARG A 305 -5.99 21.27 -12.31
C ARG A 305 -6.82 22.35 -12.98
N LEU A 306 -8.09 22.46 -12.62
CA LEU A 306 -9.04 23.45 -13.13
C LEU A 306 -9.14 24.69 -12.23
N GLU A 307 -8.60 24.66 -11.00
CA GLU A 307 -8.47 25.82 -10.12
C GLU A 307 -7.60 26.88 -10.80
N TRP A 308 -8.24 27.87 -11.43
CA TRP A 308 -7.57 29.01 -12.03
C TRP A 308 -7.03 29.90 -10.92
N THR A 309 -5.71 29.92 -10.76
CA THR A 309 -5.05 30.85 -9.84
C THR A 309 -4.72 32.12 -10.62
N TYR A 310 -5.51 33.17 -10.40
CA TYR A 310 -5.22 34.51 -10.91
C TYR A 310 -3.84 34.96 -10.39
N ASN A 311 -2.90 35.22 -11.31
CA ASN A 311 -1.55 35.65 -10.98
C ASN A 311 -1.36 37.12 -11.40
N PRO A 312 -1.55 38.08 -10.48
CA PRO A 312 -1.56 39.51 -10.83
C PRO A 312 -0.21 40.04 -11.33
N GLU A 313 0.89 39.32 -11.10
CA GLU A 313 2.23 39.72 -11.57
C GLU A 313 2.47 39.37 -13.05
N VAL A 314 1.83 38.31 -13.55
CA VAL A 314 1.94 37.88 -14.96
C VAL A 314 1.08 38.78 -15.84
N ASP A 315 -0.09 39.17 -15.36
CA ASP A 315 -0.99 40.06 -16.11
C ASP A 315 -0.51 41.51 -16.11
N LYS A 316 0.18 41.99 -15.06
CA LYS A 316 0.86 43.29 -15.06
C LYS A 316 1.98 43.41 -16.10
N LYS A 317 2.65 42.31 -16.45
CA LYS A 317 3.70 42.30 -17.50
C LYS A 317 3.16 42.25 -18.93
N LYS A 318 1.84 42.11 -19.10
CA LYS A 318 1.19 42.11 -20.43
C LYS A 318 0.67 43.49 -20.85
N TYR A 319 0.59 44.42 -19.92
CA TYR A 319 0.23 45.82 -20.13
C TYR A 319 1.38 46.72 -19.67
N ASP A 320 2.51 46.64 -20.36
CA ASP A 320 3.50 47.72 -20.34
C ASP A 320 3.18 48.65 -21.52
N PRO A 321 2.68 49.88 -21.31
CA PRO A 321 2.36 50.81 -22.40
C PRO A 321 3.59 51.49 -23.00
N ALA A 322 4.80 50.95 -22.79
CA ALA A 322 6.06 51.57 -23.17
C ALA A 322 6.62 51.13 -24.53
N ASP A 323 5.91 50.28 -25.29
CA ASP A 323 6.41 49.69 -26.55
C ASP A 323 5.56 50.09 -27.78
N VAL A 324 5.03 51.32 -27.79
CA VAL A 324 4.55 51.95 -29.03
C VAL A 324 5.62 52.92 -29.52
N VAL A 325 6.41 52.42 -30.46
CA VAL A 325 7.34 53.21 -31.27
C VAL A 325 6.51 54.20 -32.08
N ILE A 326 6.64 55.49 -31.77
CA ILE A 326 6.16 56.58 -32.62
C ILE A 326 7.18 56.70 -33.75
N GLU A 327 6.88 56.12 -34.91
CA GLU A 327 7.57 56.49 -36.15
C GLU A 327 6.90 57.76 -36.69
N GLU A 328 7.67 58.85 -36.71
CA GLU A 328 7.37 60.05 -37.46
C GLU A 328 7.52 59.75 -38.95
N SER A 329 6.45 59.93 -39.73
CA SER A 329 6.54 60.00 -41.19
C SER A 329 5.66 61.14 -41.71
N GLU A 330 6.31 62.08 -42.39
CA GLU A 330 5.76 63.30 -42.99
C GLU A 330 4.88 63.02 -44.23
N ASP A 331 3.83 63.85 -44.35
CA ASP A 331 3.14 64.38 -45.54
C ASP A 331 2.52 63.45 -46.63
N GLU A 332 1.20 63.56 -46.85
CA GLU A 332 0.61 64.43 -47.89
C GLU A 332 -0.93 64.22 -48.01
N ASN A 333 -1.67 65.31 -47.77
CA ASN A 333 -2.85 65.82 -48.47
C ASN A 333 -4.00 64.87 -48.92
N ILE A 334 -5.20 65.05 -48.36
CA ILE A 334 -6.49 65.04 -49.11
C ILE A 334 -7.51 65.90 -48.35
N GLU A 335 -8.19 66.72 -49.14
CA GLU A 335 -9.13 67.79 -48.80
C GLU A 335 -10.42 67.34 -48.08
N ASP A 336 -10.88 68.22 -47.20
CA ASP A 336 -12.25 68.75 -47.09
C ASP A 336 -13.43 67.75 -47.07
N ILE A 337 -14.05 67.60 -45.89
CA ILE A 337 -15.50 67.74 -45.65
C ILE A 337 -15.72 67.76 -44.14
N CYS A 338 -16.08 68.94 -43.64
CA CYS A 338 -16.60 69.15 -42.30
C CYS A 338 -18.12 68.98 -42.33
N ASP A 339 -18.62 67.90 -41.74
CA ASP A 339 -20.00 67.85 -41.27
C ASP A 339 -19.99 67.62 -39.77
N ASN A 340 -20.32 68.70 -39.05
CA ASN A 340 -20.64 68.69 -37.64
C ASN A 340 -21.87 67.83 -37.41
N VAL A 341 -21.73 66.76 -36.64
CA VAL A 341 -22.85 66.15 -35.92
C VAL A 341 -22.42 66.00 -34.47
N ASP A 342 -22.95 66.91 -33.65
CA ASP A 342 -23.00 66.77 -32.19
C ASP A 342 -23.78 65.52 -31.86
N ASP A 343 -23.13 64.52 -31.25
CA ASP A 343 -23.84 63.48 -30.51
C ASP A 343 -23.22 63.32 -29.12
N ASP A 344 -23.95 63.91 -28.17
CA ASP A 344 -23.82 63.89 -26.72
C ASP A 344 -23.91 62.44 -26.20
N TYR A 345 -22.79 61.71 -26.20
CA TYR A 345 -22.69 60.43 -25.52
C TYR A 345 -22.52 60.65 -24.01
N LYS A 346 -23.67 60.64 -23.32
CA LYS A 346 -23.70 60.54 -21.86
C LYS A 346 -23.12 59.20 -21.41
N ASP A 347 -22.14 59.32 -20.52
CA ASP A 347 -21.50 58.29 -19.74
C ASP A 347 -22.55 57.51 -18.91
N GLY A 348 -23.00 56.39 -19.47
CA GLY A 348 -23.82 55.39 -18.78
C GLY A 348 -22.91 54.46 -17.98
N GLY A 349 -22.39 54.96 -16.86
CA GLY A 349 -21.66 54.18 -15.87
C GLY A 349 -22.56 53.13 -15.21
N GLY A 350 -22.70 51.97 -15.84
CA GLY A 350 -23.31 50.77 -15.27
C GLY A 350 -22.40 49.58 -15.50
N ALA A 351 -21.89 48.98 -14.42
CA ALA A 351 -21.03 47.82 -14.51
C ALA A 351 -21.85 46.57 -14.90
N TRP A 352 -21.31 45.77 -15.81
CA TRP A 352 -21.98 44.64 -16.50
C TRP A 352 -22.43 43.47 -15.59
N TRP A 353 -22.38 43.62 -14.26
CA TRP A 353 -22.80 42.64 -13.26
C TRP A 353 -23.96 43.10 -12.38
N GLU A 354 -24.51 44.29 -12.59
CA GLU A 354 -25.75 44.69 -11.93
C GLU A 354 -26.94 44.06 -12.65
N LEU A 355 -27.60 43.12 -11.97
CA LEU A 355 -28.88 42.55 -12.38
C LEU A 355 -29.99 43.43 -11.78
N ASP A 356 -30.79 44.04 -12.65
CA ASP A 356 -31.96 44.83 -12.28
C ASP A 356 -32.92 44.00 -11.42
N SER A 357 -33.18 44.49 -10.21
CA SER A 357 -34.11 43.89 -9.26
C SER A 357 -35.39 44.73 -9.25
N ASP A 358 -36.31 44.46 -10.17
CA ASP A 358 -37.61 45.16 -10.17
C ASP A 358 -38.65 44.48 -9.26
N GLU A 359 -39.32 45.34 -8.50
CA GLU A 359 -40.14 45.09 -7.33
C GLU A 359 -41.58 44.59 -7.58
N ASN A 360 -42.09 43.91 -6.56
CA ASN A 360 -43.47 43.82 -6.05
C ASN A 360 -44.64 44.47 -6.82
N VAL A 361 -45.71 43.70 -6.98
CA VAL A 361 -47.09 44.21 -6.94
C VAL A 361 -47.89 43.48 -5.86
N THR A 362 -48.44 44.29 -4.97
CA THR A 362 -49.32 44.00 -3.83
C THR A 362 -50.68 43.42 -4.23
N ASN A 363 -51.28 42.61 -3.36
CA ASN A 363 -52.70 42.74 -3.04
C ASN A 363 -53.05 41.98 -1.74
N GLU A 364 -53.39 42.75 -0.70
CA GLU A 364 -54.10 42.28 0.47
C GLU A 364 -55.59 42.12 0.15
N GLN A 365 -56.21 41.04 0.61
CA GLN A 365 -57.59 41.05 1.13
C GLN A 365 -57.86 39.77 1.92
N THR A 366 -58.09 39.92 3.22
CA THR A 366 -58.79 38.98 4.11
C THR A 366 -60.23 39.52 4.33
N PRO A 367 -61.13 38.93 5.14
CA PRO A 367 -61.27 37.57 5.70
C PRO A 367 -62.71 36.99 5.55
N LYS A 368 -62.96 35.74 5.97
CA LYS A 368 -63.92 35.38 7.06
C LYS A 368 -64.26 33.87 7.16
N VAL A 369 -64.37 33.48 8.44
CA VAL A 369 -64.88 32.26 9.14
C VAL A 369 -63.92 31.09 9.24
#